data_AF-A0A5C7LL62-F1
#
_entry.id   AF-A0A5C7LL62-F1
#
_cell.length_a   1.000
_cell.length_b   1.000
_cell.length_c   1.000
_cell.angle_alpha   90.00
_cell.angle_beta   90.00
_cell.angle_gamma   90.00
#
_symmetry.space_group_name_H-M   'P 1'
#
loop_
_entity.id
_entity.type
_entity.pdbx_description
1 polymer ?
#
loop_
_entity_poly.entity_id
_entity_poly.type
_entity_poly.pdbx_seq_one_letter_code
_entity_poly.pdbx_strand_id
1 'polypeptide(L)'
;MRPRVYIAGPMSGGDRLANLHQGLEAYRELIRRGYAPMCPMLSFLVNDVMPQNHATWLAVDLPWVAASDLVLRLPGESLGADQEVACATIHNIPVYRSLAEIPEVICGEKAQDDREAKIPPRCTG
;
A
#
# COMPACT_ATOMS: atom_id res chain seq x y z
N MET A 1 1.74 17.20 8.07
CA MET A 1 0.88 16.03 7.75
C MET A 1 1.67 15.12 6.81
N ARG A 2 1.54 13.79 6.95
CA ARG A 2 2.26 12.82 6.10
C ARG A 2 1.56 12.70 4.73
N PRO A 3 2.24 12.77 3.57
CA PRO A 3 1.59 12.58 2.27
C PRO A 3 1.06 11.16 2.12
N ARG A 4 -0.11 11.00 1.50
CA ARG A 4 -0.85 9.75 1.34
C ARG A 4 -0.32 8.97 0.14
N VAL A 5 -0.07 7.68 0.34
CA VAL A 5 0.46 6.80 -0.70
C VAL A 5 -0.45 5.60 -0.85
N TYR A 6 -1.01 5.39 -2.03
CA TYR A 6 -1.71 4.14 -2.35
C TYR A 6 -0.71 3.12 -2.89
N ILE A 7 -0.77 1.87 -2.41
CA ILE A 7 0.11 0.78 -2.88
C ILE A 7 -0.67 -0.12 -3.84
N ALA A 8 -0.43 0.03 -5.15
CA ALA A 8 -1.03 -0.80 -6.19
C ALA A 8 -0.14 -2.02 -6.49
N GLY A 9 -0.69 -3.23 -6.54
CA GLY A 9 0.10 -4.45 -6.78
C GLY A 9 -0.70 -5.71 -7.06
N PRO A 10 -0.03 -6.83 -7.38
CA PRO A 10 -0.69 -8.13 -7.48
C PRO A 10 -1.28 -8.53 -6.13
N MET A 11 -2.50 -9.06 -6.18
CA MET A 11 -3.21 -9.56 -5.01
C MET A 11 -3.55 -11.04 -5.19
N SER A 12 -4.48 -11.35 -6.10
CA SER A 12 -5.01 -12.69 -6.31
C SER A 12 -4.22 -13.53 -7.33
N GLY A 13 -3.39 -12.91 -8.18
CA GLY A 13 -2.56 -13.60 -9.16
C GLY A 13 -1.25 -14.13 -8.55
N GLY A 14 -0.95 -15.41 -8.74
CA GLY A 14 0.28 -16.04 -8.23
C GLY A 14 0.21 -16.37 -6.73
N ASP A 15 1.36 -16.27 -6.05
CA ASP A 15 1.45 -16.55 -4.61
C ASP A 15 0.94 -15.36 -3.78
N ARG A 16 -0.23 -15.54 -3.18
CA ARG A 16 -0.92 -14.55 -2.36
C ARG A 16 -0.10 -14.08 -1.15
N LEU A 17 0.65 -14.97 -0.50
CA LEU A 17 1.46 -14.61 0.67
C LEU A 17 2.71 -13.83 0.26
N ALA A 18 3.34 -14.22 -0.86
CA ALA A 18 4.45 -13.46 -1.43
C ALA A 18 4.01 -12.04 -1.84
N ASN A 19 2.83 -11.93 -2.46
CA ASN A 19 2.22 -10.64 -2.81
C ASN A 19 1.97 -9.76 -1.57
N LEU A 20 1.32 -10.32 -0.55
CA LEU A 20 1.09 -9.62 0.71
C LEU A 20 2.41 -9.17 1.35
N HIS A 21 3.42 -10.04 1.41
CA HIS A 21 4.72 -9.71 1.96
C HIS A 21 5.38 -8.54 1.21
N GLN A 22 5.33 -8.54 -0.13
CA GLN A 22 5.81 -7.44 -0.95
C GLN A 22 5.11 -6.10 -0.62
N GLY A 23 3.79 -6.13 -0.47
CA GLY A 23 3.00 -4.97 -0.06
C GLY A 23 3.36 -4.46 1.33
N LEU A 24 3.56 -5.36 2.29
CA LEU A 24 3.92 -5.02 3.67
C LEU A 24 5.34 -4.44 3.79
N GLU A 25 6.29 -4.94 3.00
CA GLU A 25 7.64 -4.38 2.91
C GLU A 25 7.60 -2.92 2.43
N ALA A 26 6.84 -2.64 1.37
CA ALA A 26 6.63 -1.28 0.88
C ALA A 26 5.89 -0.40 1.91
N TYR A 27 4.86 -0.94 2.56
CA TYR A 27 4.10 -0.25 3.61
C TYR A 27 5.01 0.18 4.77
N ARG A 28 5.86 -0.72 5.27
CA ARG A 28 6.83 -0.43 6.34
C ARG A 28 7.80 0.67 5.92
N GLU A 29 8.33 0.60 4.71
CA GLU A 29 9.32 1.57 4.23
C GLU A 29 8.71 2.96 4.04
N LEU A 30 7.51 3.06 3.49
CA LEU A 30 6.77 4.32 3.39
C LEU A 30 6.50 4.94 4.78
N ILE A 31 6.25 4.11 5.82
CA ILE A 31 6.17 4.59 7.20
C ILE A 31 7.52 5.17 7.67
N ARG A 32 8.65 4.55 7.34
CA ARG A 32 9.97 5.08 7.74
C ARG A 32 10.29 6.40 7.04
N ARG A 33 9.79 6.59 5.82
CA ARG A 33 10.03 7.76 4.97
C ARG A 33 9.06 8.93 5.16
N GLY A 34 8.20 8.88 6.18
CA GLY A 34 7.29 10.00 6.48
C GLY A 34 5.98 10.02 5.68
N TYR A 35 5.65 8.96 4.95
CA TYR A 35 4.40 8.82 4.19
C TYR A 35 3.28 8.13 4.97
N ALA A 36 2.02 8.35 4.61
CA ALA A 36 0.85 7.64 5.13
C ALA A 36 0.37 6.61 4.09
N PRO A 37 0.84 5.35 4.16
CA PRO A 37 0.48 4.35 3.16
C PRO A 37 -0.93 3.76 3.38
N MET A 38 -1.60 3.44 2.28
CA MET A 38 -2.78 2.59 2.20
C MET A 38 -2.41 1.34 1.37
N CYS A 39 -2.64 0.15 1.93
CA CYS A 39 -2.31 -1.13 1.31
C CYS A 39 -3.59 -1.98 1.09
N PRO A 40 -4.13 -2.06 -0.14
CA PRO A 40 -5.34 -2.84 -0.43
C PRO A 40 -5.14 -4.34 -0.21
N MET A 41 -3.90 -4.86 -0.26
CA MET A 41 -3.58 -6.26 0.07
C MET A 41 -4.02 -6.66 1.50
N LEU A 42 -4.15 -5.69 2.43
CA LEU A 42 -4.66 -5.97 3.77
C LEU A 42 -6.15 -6.35 3.78
N SER A 43 -6.89 -6.04 2.71
CA SER A 43 -8.30 -6.44 2.57
C SER A 43 -8.50 -7.96 2.57
N PHE A 44 -7.45 -8.77 2.32
CA PHE A 44 -7.52 -10.22 2.49
C PHE A 44 -8.01 -10.63 3.88
N LEU A 45 -7.64 -9.89 4.92
CA LEU A 45 -8.07 -10.19 6.29
C LEU A 45 -9.59 -10.05 6.45
N VAL A 46 -10.20 -9.11 5.72
CA VAL A 46 -11.64 -8.95 5.67
C VAL A 46 -12.24 -10.01 4.74
N ASN A 47 -11.69 -10.16 3.53
CA ASN A 47 -12.25 -11.01 2.49
C ASN A 47 -12.22 -12.50 2.84
N ASP A 48 -11.23 -12.96 3.60
CA ASP A 48 -11.14 -14.36 4.06
C ASP A 48 -12.26 -14.69 5.09
N VAL A 49 -12.86 -13.68 5.74
CA VAL A 49 -13.96 -13.86 6.70
C VAL A 49 -15.32 -13.43 6.13
N MET A 50 -15.33 -12.35 5.35
CA MET A 50 -16.51 -11.65 4.80
C MET A 50 -16.28 -11.36 3.31
N PRO A 51 -16.43 -12.37 2.43
CA PRO A 51 -16.00 -12.28 1.05
C PRO A 51 -16.81 -11.25 0.26
N GLN A 52 -16.10 -10.46 -0.54
CA GLN A 52 -16.65 -9.60 -1.58
C GLN A 52 -16.11 -10.02 -2.95
N ASN A 53 -16.83 -9.67 -4.01
CA ASN A 53 -16.31 -9.88 -5.36
C ASN A 53 -15.26 -8.83 -5.73
N HIS A 54 -14.49 -9.10 -6.78
CA HIS A 54 -13.41 -8.22 -7.24
C HIS A 54 -13.90 -6.80 -7.61
N ALA A 55 -15.05 -6.68 -8.26
CA ALA A 55 -15.58 -5.37 -8.65
C ALA A 55 -15.97 -4.51 -7.44
N THR A 56 -16.48 -5.13 -6.37
CA THR A 56 -16.77 -4.44 -5.10
C THR A 56 -15.49 -3.91 -4.47
N TRP A 57 -14.42 -4.71 -4.39
CA TRP A 57 -13.14 -4.24 -3.86
C TRP A 57 -12.56 -3.10 -4.68
N LEU A 58 -12.55 -3.23 -6.00
CA LEU A 58 -12.10 -2.16 -6.88
C LEU A 58 -12.91 -0.87 -6.67
N ALA A 59 -14.24 -0.96 -6.52
CA ALA A 59 -15.08 0.20 -6.24
C ALA A 59 -14.77 0.88 -4.89
N VAL A 60 -14.25 0.13 -3.91
CA VAL A 60 -13.75 0.65 -2.62
C VAL A 60 -12.36 1.28 -2.78
N ASP A 61 -11.50 0.67 -3.59
CA ASP A 61 -10.10 1.03 -3.78
C ASP A 61 -9.92 2.33 -4.60
N LEU A 62 -10.69 2.51 -5.68
CA LEU A 62 -10.55 3.67 -6.57
C LEU A 62 -10.76 5.03 -5.87
N PRO A 63 -11.73 5.21 -4.95
CA PRO A 63 -11.83 6.44 -4.15
C PRO A 63 -10.57 6.71 -3.30
N TRP A 64 -9.92 5.67 -2.76
CA TRP A 64 -8.66 5.84 -2.02
C TRP A 64 -7.51 6.23 -2.94
N VAL A 65 -7.45 5.66 -4.15
CA VAL A 65 -6.50 6.11 -5.19
C VAL A 65 -6.71 7.59 -5.47
N ALA A 66 -7.93 8.01 -5.79
CA ALA A 66 -8.26 9.41 -6.12
C ALA A 66 -7.97 10.39 -4.96
N ALA A 67 -8.00 9.91 -3.71
CA ALA A 67 -7.67 10.70 -2.54
C ALA A 67 -6.18 10.67 -2.17
N SER A 68 -5.33 9.94 -2.88
CA SER A 68 -3.90 9.82 -2.56
C SER A 68 -3.07 10.93 -3.18
N ASP A 69 -1.92 11.23 -2.57
CA ASP A 69 -0.98 12.23 -3.10
C ASP A 69 -0.03 11.61 -4.13
N LEU A 70 0.19 10.28 -4.06
CA LEU A 70 0.88 9.48 -5.07
C LEU A 70 0.46 8.00 -4.99
N VAL A 71 0.77 7.25 -6.06
CA VAL A 71 0.62 5.79 -6.11
C VAL A 71 1.98 5.12 -6.29
N LEU A 72 2.24 4.06 -5.52
CA LEU A 72 3.35 3.14 -5.75
C LEU A 72 2.81 1.89 -6.45
N ARG A 73 3.21 1.65 -7.70
CA ARG A 73 2.90 0.42 -8.45
C ARG A 73 4.02 -0.59 -8.26
N LEU A 74 3.77 -1.60 -7.44
CA LEU A 74 4.66 -2.74 -7.20
C LEU A 74 4.81 -3.60 -8.46
N PRO A 75 5.90 -4.34 -8.67
CA PRO A 75 6.03 -5.27 -9.80
C PRO A 75 5.04 -6.44 -9.74
N GLY A 76 4.72 -6.99 -10.92
CA GLY A 76 3.83 -8.14 -11.10
C GLY A 76 2.55 -7.81 -11.87
N GLU A 77 2.04 -8.81 -12.60
CA GLU A 77 0.79 -8.71 -13.38
C GLU A 77 -0.42 -8.58 -12.44
N SER A 78 -1.28 -7.59 -12.69
CA SER A 78 -2.46 -7.36 -11.88
C SER A 78 -3.42 -6.41 -12.58
N LEU A 79 -4.55 -6.94 -13.08
CA LEU A 79 -5.58 -6.13 -13.74
C LEU A 79 -6.14 -5.04 -12.82
N GLY A 80 -6.36 -5.37 -11.54
CA GLY A 80 -6.80 -4.41 -10.53
C GLY A 80 -5.79 -3.27 -10.35
N ALA A 81 -4.51 -3.61 -10.21
CA ALA A 81 -3.47 -2.59 -10.09
C ALA A 81 -3.30 -1.73 -11.34
N ASP A 82 -3.54 -2.30 -12.52
CA ASP A 82 -3.51 -1.54 -13.77
C ASP A 82 -4.70 -0.57 -13.87
N GLN A 83 -5.87 -0.95 -13.35
CA GLN A 83 -7.04 -0.08 -13.22
C GLN A 83 -6.82 1.05 -12.21
N GLU A 84 -6.16 0.76 -11.08
CA GLU A 84 -5.75 1.76 -10.09
C GLU A 84 -4.77 2.78 -10.69
N VAL A 85 -3.78 2.33 -11.46
CA VAL A 85 -2.85 3.22 -12.19
C VAL A 85 -3.59 4.08 -13.22
N ALA A 86 -4.56 3.52 -13.93
CA ALA A 86 -5.40 4.29 -14.85
C ALA A 86 -6.21 5.37 -14.12
N CYS A 87 -6.78 5.04 -12.95
CA CYS A 87 -7.47 6.01 -12.10
C CYS A 87 -6.53 7.12 -11.62
N ALA A 88 -5.35 6.79 -11.10
CA ALA A 88 -4.34 7.77 -10.72
C ALA A 88 -4.00 8.72 -11.87
N THR A 89 -3.82 8.18 -13.08
CA THR A 89 -3.57 8.96 -14.30
C THR A 89 -4.71 9.94 -14.60
N ILE A 90 -5.97 9.50 -14.52
CA ILE A 90 -7.15 10.36 -14.73
C ILE A 90 -7.20 11.51 -13.71
N HIS A 91 -6.77 11.26 -12.47
CA HIS A 91 -6.77 12.24 -11.39
C HIS A 91 -5.48 13.08 -11.31
N ASN A 92 -4.54 12.95 -12.25
CA ASN A 92 -3.22 13.61 -12.24
C ASN A 92 -2.39 13.28 -10.99
N ILE A 93 -2.54 12.07 -10.46
CA ILE A 93 -1.78 11.57 -9.30
C ILE A 93 -0.53 10.87 -9.84
N PRO A 94 0.68 11.25 -9.37
CA PRO A 94 1.92 10.64 -9.85
C PRO A 94 2.00 9.16 -9.46
N VAL A 95 2.46 8.34 -10.40
CA VAL A 95 2.67 6.89 -10.22
C VAL A 95 4.15 6.58 -10.27
N TYR A 96 4.67 5.96 -9.22
CA TYR A 96 6.05 5.52 -9.10
C TYR A 96 6.13 4.00 -9.19
N ARG A 97 7.17 3.45 -9.83
CA ARG A 97 7.32 1.99 -10.01
C ARG A 97 8.30 1.37 -9.01
N SER A 98 8.95 2.19 -8.21
CA SER A 98 9.83 1.73 -7.15
C SER A 98 9.88 2.74 -6.00
N LEU A 99 10.23 2.27 -4.81
CA LEU A 99 10.44 3.15 -3.64
C LEU A 99 11.55 4.17 -3.90
N ALA A 100 12.58 3.81 -4.68
CA ALA A 100 13.71 4.69 -4.99
C ALA A 100 13.33 5.92 -5.83
N GLU A 101 12.25 5.84 -6.62
CA GLU A 101 11.78 6.96 -7.45
C GLU A 101 10.92 7.96 -6.65
N ILE A 102 10.34 7.53 -5.52
CA ILE A 102 9.51 8.39 -4.69
C ILE A 102 10.41 9.45 -4.05
N PRO A 103 10.04 10.74 -4.04
CA PRO A 103 10.79 11.81 -3.37
C PRO A 103 10.97 11.56 -1.88
N GLU A 104 11.95 12.20 -1.24
CA GLU A 104 12.00 12.21 0.22
C GLU A 104 11.02 13.23 0.79
N VAL A 105 10.34 12.88 1.88
CA VAL A 105 9.54 13.87 2.63
C VAL A 105 10.51 14.73 3.42
N ILE A 106 10.72 15.98 2.98
CA ILE A 106 11.45 16.97 3.76
C ILE A 106 10.54 17.44 4.90
N CYS A 107 10.50 16.67 5.98
CA CYS A 107 9.93 17.12 7.23
C CYS A 107 10.94 18.04 7.93
N GLY A 108 10.63 19.32 8.02
CA GLY A 108 11.11 20.12 9.14
C GLY A 108 10.59 19.49 10.43
N GLU A 109 11.50 19.25 11.36
CA GLU A 109 11.34 18.60 12.67
C GLU A 109 11.49 17.06 12.66
N LYS A 110 12.58 16.64 13.31
CA LYS A 110 13.00 15.26 13.50
C LYS A 110 11.91 14.50 14.26
N ALA A 111 11.33 13.48 13.64
CA ALA A 111 10.55 12.50 14.36
C ALA A 111 11.46 11.80 15.39
N GLN A 112 11.01 11.78 16.64
CA GLN A 112 11.65 11.09 17.74
C GLN A 112 11.86 9.61 17.37
N ASP A 113 13.04 9.10 17.70
CA ASP A 113 13.47 7.71 17.51
C ASP A 113 12.57 6.77 18.34
N ASP A 114 11.54 6.18 17.73
CA ASP A 114 10.76 5.09 18.31
C ASP A 114 11.61 3.80 18.32
N ARG A 115 12.62 3.76 19.19
CA ARG A 115 13.30 2.52 19.51
C ARG A 115 12.35 1.62 20.28
N GLU A 116 12.20 0.41 19.73
CA GLU A 116 11.68 -0.80 20.37
C GLU A 116 10.18 -0.84 20.67
N ALA A 117 9.37 -1.03 19.62
CA ALA A 117 8.17 -1.85 19.76
C ALA A 117 8.60 -3.28 20.12
N LYS A 118 8.73 -3.52 21.43
CA LYS A 118 9.00 -4.81 22.04
C LYS A 118 7.95 -5.80 21.55
N ILE A 119 8.35 -6.72 20.67
CA ILE A 119 7.49 -7.83 20.21
C ILE A 119 7.07 -8.61 21.47
N PRO A 120 5.77 -8.71 21.80
CA PRO A 120 5.35 -9.53 22.94
C PRO A 120 5.77 -10.99 22.67
N PRO A 121 6.21 -11.75 23.69
CA PRO A 121 6.63 -13.12 23.49
C PRO A 121 5.49 -13.90 22.83
N ARG A 122 5.82 -14.64 21.76
CA ARG A 122 4.89 -15.59 21.13
C ARG A 122 4.29 -16.47 22.23
N CYS A 123 2.97 -16.44 22.37
CA CYS A 123 2.27 -17.44 23.18
C CYS A 123 2.46 -18.78 22.46
N THR A 124 3.34 -19.62 22.98
CA THR A 124 3.39 -21.05 22.66
C THR A 124 2.27 -21.71 23.45
N GLY A 125 1.18 -22.04 22.76
CA GLY A 125 0.12 -22.95 23.22
C GLY A 125 0.00 -24.09 22.23
#